data_AF-A0A382P7N2-F1
#
_entry.id   AF-A0A382P7N2-F1
#
_cell.length_a   1.000
_cell.length_b   1.000
_cell.length_c   1.000
_cell.angle_alpha   90.00
_cell.angle_beta   90.00
_cell.angle_gamma   90.00
#
_symmetry.space_group_name_H-M   'P 1'
#
loop_
_entity.id
_entity.type
_entity.pdbx_description
1 polymer ?
#
loop_
_entity_poly.entity_id
_entity_poly.type
_entity_poly.pdbx_seq_one_letter_code
_entity_poly.pdbx_strand_id
1 'polypeptide(L)'
;LINFLILIFISSIPFSQSSIEGKWKMSPVAGALGVGPALGDVSWWANSEADVATRACFFDDEYVFNANGSYKNVLGAQTWLEAWQAGVDADGCGTPVAPHDGSNAATWSVDETAKTITIVGSGAYLGLAKAHNTAEDGAPVNMTTVYNYTLASDGKSMDVNIEVGTGVFWQYKLSKVLPPEILGTWKMSPVAGALGVGPALGDVSWWANSEADLTTRACFFDDRYVFYANGSYKNILGSETWNEAWQTGVDADGCGAPVAPHNGANAATWTVDETAKTITIVGSGAYLGINKVHNTGEDGLPVDNTIVYNYTLASDGKSMDVNIEMGTGVFWQYKFSKVVPAKIEGAWRLAPEAGAMG
;
A
#
# COMPACT_ATOMS: atom_id res chain seq x y z
N LEU A 1 -6.92 24.68 54.60
CA LEU A 1 -7.28 24.63 53.17
C LEU A 1 -6.00 24.70 52.35
N ILE A 2 -5.53 23.58 51.81
CA ILE A 2 -4.57 23.57 50.70
C ILE A 2 -5.17 22.60 49.68
N ASN A 3 -5.53 23.16 48.52
CA ASN A 3 -6.20 22.47 47.44
C ASN A 3 -5.10 21.88 46.53
N PHE A 4 -4.97 20.56 46.48
CA PHE A 4 -4.03 19.89 45.58
C PHE A 4 -4.79 19.50 44.31
N LEU A 5 -4.62 20.30 43.25
CA LEU A 5 -5.13 20.00 41.92
C LEU A 5 -4.15 19.02 41.26
N ILE A 6 -4.57 17.75 41.13
CA ILE A 6 -3.83 16.76 40.34
C ILE A 6 -4.10 17.05 38.86
N LEU A 7 -3.08 17.58 38.16
CA LEU A 7 -3.05 17.61 36.71
C LEU A 7 -2.78 16.18 36.22
N ILE A 8 -3.81 15.54 35.65
CA ILE A 8 -3.64 14.30 34.89
C ILE A 8 -3.05 14.72 33.54
N PHE A 9 -1.74 14.54 33.39
CA PHE A 9 -1.11 14.53 32.06
C PHE A 9 -1.58 13.27 31.35
N ILE A 10 -2.57 13.42 30.46
CA ILE A 10 -2.80 12.43 29.41
C ILE A 10 -1.60 12.59 28.47
N SER A 11 -0.56 11.80 28.73
CA SER A 11 0.49 11.57 27.75
C SER A 11 -0.18 10.90 26.56
N SER A 12 -0.50 11.70 25.55
CA SER A 12 -0.77 11.21 24.21
C SER A 12 0.55 10.59 23.72
N ILE A 13 0.75 9.32 24.05
CA ILE A 13 1.78 8.50 23.43
C ILE A 13 1.49 8.63 21.93
N PRO A 14 2.44 9.11 21.11
CA PRO A 14 2.28 9.01 19.67
C PRO A 14 2.07 7.53 19.37
N PHE A 15 0.89 7.19 18.88
CA PHE A 15 0.63 5.86 18.35
C PHE A 15 1.65 5.71 17.22
N SER A 16 2.72 4.96 17.46
CA SER A 16 3.63 4.55 16.39
C SER A 16 2.75 3.71 15.49
N GLN A 17 2.33 4.27 14.35
CA GLN A 17 1.55 3.57 13.35
C GLN A 17 2.29 2.26 13.09
N SER A 18 1.67 1.14 13.46
CA SER A 18 2.35 -0.13 13.26
C SER A 18 2.47 -0.33 11.75
N SER A 19 3.67 -0.60 11.26
CA SER A 19 3.96 -0.78 9.84
C SER A 19 3.11 -1.87 9.14
N ILE A 20 2.40 -2.69 9.92
CA ILE A 20 1.54 -3.81 9.46
C ILE A 20 0.10 -3.37 9.18
N GLU A 21 -0.33 -2.18 9.61
CA GLU A 21 -1.69 -1.68 9.34
C GLU A 21 -2.07 -1.76 7.86
N GLY A 22 -3.33 -2.08 7.59
CA GLY A 22 -3.88 -2.22 6.25
C GLY A 22 -4.35 -3.64 5.92
N LYS A 23 -4.55 -3.87 4.63
CA LYS A 23 -5.07 -5.13 4.08
C LYS A 23 -3.93 -5.97 3.52
N TRP A 24 -3.96 -7.26 3.77
CA TRP A 24 -2.97 -8.22 3.30
C TRP A 24 -3.67 -9.42 2.69
N LYS A 25 -3.04 -10.07 1.72
CA LYS A 25 -3.50 -11.36 1.18
C LYS A 25 -2.30 -12.26 0.94
N MET A 26 -2.55 -13.56 0.77
CA MET A 26 -1.48 -14.49 0.36
C MET A 26 -0.85 -14.04 -0.96
N SER A 27 0.48 -14.03 -1.02
CA SER A 27 1.19 -13.76 -2.27
C SER A 27 0.86 -14.85 -3.30
N PRO A 28 0.34 -14.53 -4.49
CA PRO A 28 -0.10 -15.53 -5.47
C PRO A 28 1.09 -16.11 -6.26
N VAL A 29 2.04 -16.73 -5.56
CA VAL A 29 3.26 -17.32 -6.10
C VAL A 29 3.51 -18.71 -5.48
N ALA A 30 4.29 -19.54 -6.16
CA ALA A 30 4.71 -20.84 -5.61
C ALA A 30 5.54 -20.67 -4.33
N GLY A 31 5.31 -21.53 -3.33
CA GLY A 31 5.99 -21.49 -2.03
C GLY A 31 5.65 -20.26 -1.19
N ALA A 32 4.47 -19.67 -1.38
CA ALA A 32 3.91 -18.65 -0.50
C ALA A 32 3.24 -19.26 0.73
N LEU A 33 2.72 -20.48 0.64
CA LEU A 33 2.16 -21.28 1.71
C LEU A 33 2.96 -22.59 1.77
N GLY A 34 3.46 -22.96 2.94
CA GLY A 34 4.12 -24.25 3.11
C GLY A 34 4.34 -24.65 4.56
N VAL A 35 4.77 -25.89 4.74
CA VAL A 35 5.00 -26.52 6.04
C VAL A 35 6.29 -27.33 6.01
N GLY A 36 7.00 -27.34 7.15
CA GLY A 36 8.21 -28.12 7.31
C GLY A 36 8.78 -28.10 8.73
N PRO A 37 9.94 -28.76 8.92
CA PRO A 37 10.50 -29.06 10.24
C PRO A 37 11.12 -27.86 10.97
N ALA A 38 11.32 -26.73 10.29
CA ALA A 38 12.02 -25.56 10.82
C ALA A 38 11.51 -24.26 10.18
N LEU A 39 11.84 -23.13 10.80
CA LEU A 39 11.55 -21.81 10.24
C LEU A 39 12.18 -21.65 8.84
N GLY A 40 11.34 -21.35 7.85
CA GLY A 40 11.75 -21.16 6.45
C GLY A 40 11.90 -22.46 5.65
N ASP A 41 11.68 -23.62 6.28
CA ASP A 41 11.67 -24.91 5.61
C ASP A 41 10.23 -25.30 5.21
N VAL A 42 10.00 -25.44 3.91
CA VAL A 42 8.72 -25.84 3.29
C VAL A 42 8.80 -27.24 2.66
N SER A 43 9.74 -28.09 3.10
CA SER A 43 10.09 -29.35 2.42
C SER A 43 9.06 -30.47 2.57
N TRP A 44 8.16 -30.41 3.56
CA TRP A 44 7.09 -31.40 3.68
C TRP A 44 5.99 -31.14 2.66
N TRP A 45 5.60 -29.87 2.50
CA TRP A 45 4.69 -29.46 1.45
C TRP A 45 4.77 -27.94 1.24
N ALA A 46 4.63 -27.51 -0.02
CA ALA A 46 4.51 -26.11 -0.40
C ALA A 46 3.52 -25.97 -1.56
N ASN A 47 2.79 -24.86 -1.61
CA ASN A 47 1.90 -24.59 -2.73
C ASN A 47 2.70 -24.45 -4.04
N SER A 48 2.20 -25.07 -5.10
CA SER A 48 2.70 -24.87 -6.46
C SER A 48 2.09 -23.62 -7.10
N GLU A 49 2.56 -23.27 -8.29
CA GLU A 49 1.91 -22.24 -9.13
C GLU A 49 0.49 -22.66 -9.54
N ALA A 50 0.27 -23.96 -9.79
CA ALA A 50 -1.07 -24.48 -10.08
C ALA A 50 -2.02 -24.33 -8.89
N ASP A 51 -1.52 -24.49 -7.66
CA ASP A 51 -2.30 -24.30 -6.44
C ASP A 51 -2.82 -22.86 -6.27
N VAL A 52 -2.11 -21.87 -6.80
CA VAL A 52 -2.59 -20.48 -6.79
C VAL A 52 -3.91 -20.35 -7.55
N ALA A 53 -4.05 -21.07 -8.68
CA ALA A 53 -5.27 -21.07 -9.47
C ALA A 53 -6.36 -21.98 -8.88
N THR A 54 -6.01 -23.20 -8.43
CA THR A 54 -7.00 -24.14 -7.90
C THR A 54 -7.55 -23.71 -6.54
N ARG A 55 -6.77 -22.93 -5.78
CA ARG A 55 -7.13 -22.35 -4.48
C ARG A 55 -7.35 -20.84 -4.57
N ALA A 56 -7.85 -20.33 -5.71
CA ALA A 56 -7.99 -18.88 -5.91
C ALA A 56 -8.75 -18.17 -4.78
N CYS A 57 -9.77 -18.83 -4.21
CA CYS A 57 -10.54 -18.37 -3.04
C CYS A 57 -9.75 -18.26 -1.72
N PHE A 58 -8.55 -18.84 -1.64
CA PHE A 58 -7.64 -18.65 -0.51
C PHE A 58 -6.72 -17.46 -0.72
N PHE A 59 -6.35 -17.21 -1.98
CA PHE A 59 -5.40 -16.17 -2.36
C PHE A 59 -6.05 -14.79 -2.56
N ASP A 60 -7.38 -14.72 -2.64
CA ASP A 60 -8.15 -13.47 -2.67
C ASP A 60 -8.66 -13.02 -1.29
N ASP A 61 -8.71 -13.91 -0.30
CA ASP A 61 -9.05 -13.58 1.09
C ASP A 61 -8.12 -12.50 1.67
N GLU A 62 -8.70 -11.53 2.39
CA GLU A 62 -7.99 -10.40 2.97
C GLU A 62 -7.89 -10.52 4.52
N TYR A 63 -6.70 -10.23 5.04
CA TYR A 63 -6.40 -10.05 6.45
C TYR A 63 -6.27 -8.55 6.74
N VAL A 64 -7.19 -8.00 7.53
CA VAL A 64 -7.31 -6.54 7.72
C VAL A 64 -6.90 -6.14 9.14
N PHE A 65 -5.79 -5.42 9.24
CA PHE A 65 -5.26 -4.84 10.48
C PHE A 65 -5.64 -3.36 10.53
N ASN A 66 -6.70 -3.02 11.28
CA ASN A 66 -7.18 -1.64 11.38
C ASN A 66 -6.38 -0.86 12.44
N ALA A 67 -6.13 0.43 12.19
CA ALA A 67 -5.40 1.33 13.08
C ALA A 67 -6.00 1.45 14.50
N ASN A 68 -7.29 1.17 14.66
CA ASN A 68 -7.96 1.14 15.96
C ASN A 68 -7.72 -0.16 16.77
N GLY A 69 -6.84 -1.05 16.28
CA GLY A 69 -6.54 -2.35 16.90
C GLY A 69 -7.55 -3.46 16.58
N SER A 70 -8.61 -3.20 15.81
CA SER A 70 -9.54 -4.24 15.36
C SER A 70 -8.97 -5.04 14.19
N TYR A 71 -9.26 -6.35 14.17
CA TYR A 71 -8.82 -7.30 13.16
C TYR A 71 -10.01 -7.92 12.44
N LYS A 72 -9.86 -8.25 11.15
CA LYS A 72 -10.89 -8.97 10.40
C LYS A 72 -10.29 -9.87 9.31
N ASN A 73 -10.80 -11.09 9.22
CA ASN A 73 -10.75 -11.90 8.00
C ASN A 73 -11.90 -11.42 7.09
N VAL A 74 -11.58 -10.82 5.95
CA VAL A 74 -12.57 -10.41 4.95
C VAL A 74 -12.52 -11.44 3.83
N LEU A 75 -13.56 -12.27 3.80
CA LEU A 75 -13.70 -13.39 2.87
C LEU A 75 -14.65 -13.01 1.73
N GLY A 76 -14.45 -13.61 0.57
CA GLY A 76 -15.34 -13.45 -0.57
C GLY A 76 -16.66 -14.23 -0.43
N ALA A 77 -17.32 -14.47 -1.57
CA ALA A 77 -18.44 -15.42 -1.61
C ALA A 77 -17.99 -16.87 -1.34
N GLN A 78 -16.69 -17.13 -1.55
CA GLN A 78 -16.03 -18.39 -1.25
C GLN A 78 -14.71 -18.11 -0.52
N THR A 79 -14.29 -19.07 0.30
CA THR A 79 -12.95 -19.19 0.91
C THR A 79 -12.50 -20.65 0.76
N TRP A 80 -11.23 -20.94 1.05
CA TRP A 80 -10.76 -22.33 1.10
C TRP A 80 -11.24 -23.01 2.38
N LEU A 81 -12.07 -24.03 2.20
CA LEU A 81 -12.56 -24.87 3.27
C LEU A 81 -11.78 -26.20 3.29
N GLU A 82 -11.70 -26.80 4.47
CA GLU A 82 -11.14 -28.13 4.68
C GLU A 82 -12.15 -29.03 5.40
N ALA A 83 -12.06 -30.34 5.19
CA ALA A 83 -13.04 -31.32 5.70
C ALA A 83 -13.10 -31.43 7.25
N TRP A 84 -12.18 -30.80 7.98
CA TRP A 84 -12.27 -30.70 9.44
C TRP A 84 -13.35 -29.69 9.89
N GLN A 85 -13.73 -28.75 9.02
CA GLN A 85 -14.75 -27.76 9.33
C GLN A 85 -16.16 -28.38 9.27
N ALA A 86 -17.03 -27.92 10.17
CA ALA A 86 -18.37 -28.46 10.28
C ALA A 86 -19.17 -28.28 8.99
N GLY A 87 -19.69 -29.38 8.43
CA GLY A 87 -20.50 -29.35 7.22
C GLY A 87 -19.71 -29.23 5.91
N VAL A 88 -18.39 -29.46 5.95
CA VAL A 88 -17.53 -29.49 4.76
C VAL A 88 -17.17 -30.93 4.43
N ASP A 89 -17.62 -31.42 3.27
CA ASP A 89 -17.42 -32.82 2.88
C ASP A 89 -16.02 -33.10 2.30
N ALA A 90 -15.40 -32.09 1.68
CA ALA A 90 -14.08 -32.19 1.05
C ALA A 90 -13.42 -30.81 0.98
N ASP A 91 -12.08 -30.82 0.96
CA ASP A 91 -11.29 -29.59 0.82
C ASP A 91 -11.58 -28.90 -0.52
N GLY A 92 -11.77 -27.58 -0.48
CA GLY A 92 -12.04 -26.81 -1.69
C GLY A 92 -12.65 -25.44 -1.42
N CYS A 93 -12.83 -24.67 -2.49
CA CYS A 93 -13.50 -23.38 -2.41
C CYS A 93 -14.99 -23.53 -2.12
N GLY A 94 -15.47 -22.94 -1.03
CA GLY A 94 -16.87 -23.00 -0.60
C GLY A 94 -17.28 -21.79 0.23
N THR A 95 -18.56 -21.69 0.57
CA THR A 95 -19.09 -20.59 1.40
C THR A 95 -18.44 -20.59 2.78
N PRO A 96 -17.97 -19.43 3.29
CA PRO A 96 -17.37 -19.34 4.62
C PRO A 96 -18.20 -20.00 5.73
N VAL A 97 -17.53 -20.69 6.66
CA VAL A 97 -18.15 -21.47 7.74
C VAL A 97 -17.71 -20.96 9.11
N ALA A 98 -18.68 -20.65 9.98
CA ALA A 98 -18.44 -20.23 11.35
C ALA A 98 -17.70 -21.32 12.16
N PRO A 99 -16.78 -20.95 13.09
CA PRO A 99 -16.47 -19.58 13.51
C PRO A 99 -15.45 -18.85 12.62
N HIS A 100 -14.86 -19.52 11.63
CA HIS A 100 -13.79 -19.01 10.77
C HIS A 100 -14.31 -18.26 9.53
N ASP A 101 -15.51 -17.69 9.60
CA ASP A 101 -16.18 -16.98 8.51
C ASP A 101 -15.96 -15.46 8.53
N GLY A 102 -15.11 -14.96 9.45
CA GLY A 102 -14.83 -13.53 9.60
C GLY A 102 -15.98 -12.72 10.20
N SER A 103 -17.05 -13.37 10.69
CA SER A 103 -18.21 -12.69 11.28
C SER A 103 -17.97 -12.22 12.72
N ASN A 104 -17.09 -12.89 13.46
CA ASN A 104 -16.77 -12.56 14.85
C ASN A 104 -15.82 -11.37 14.94
N ALA A 105 -15.98 -10.58 16.01
CA ALA A 105 -15.04 -9.50 16.32
C ALA A 105 -13.68 -10.06 16.74
N ALA A 106 -12.61 -9.42 16.27
CA ALA A 106 -11.25 -9.75 16.64
C ALA A 106 -10.40 -8.49 16.83
N THR A 107 -9.29 -8.64 17.52
CA THR A 107 -8.29 -7.58 17.74
C THR A 107 -6.90 -8.08 17.39
N TRP A 108 -6.00 -7.16 17.09
CA TRP A 108 -4.60 -7.47 16.85
C TRP A 108 -3.68 -6.53 17.64
N SER A 109 -2.46 -7.00 17.89
CA SER A 109 -1.37 -6.19 18.43
C SER A 109 -0.03 -6.69 17.93
N VAL A 110 0.98 -5.82 17.93
CA VAL A 110 2.34 -6.14 17.48
C VAL A 110 3.33 -5.89 18.62
N ASP A 111 4.26 -6.83 18.80
CA ASP A 111 5.50 -6.61 19.55
C ASP A 111 6.65 -6.48 18.54
N GLU A 112 7.08 -5.25 18.27
CA GLU A 112 8.12 -4.97 17.29
C GLU A 112 9.52 -5.45 17.73
N THR A 113 9.72 -5.66 19.03
CA THR A 113 11.00 -6.15 19.58
C THR A 113 11.07 -7.67 19.45
N ALA A 114 10.00 -8.36 19.82
CA ALA A 114 9.88 -9.80 19.68
C ALA A 114 9.62 -10.24 18.22
N LYS A 115 9.24 -9.30 17.35
CA LYS A 115 8.79 -9.58 15.97
C LYS A 115 7.61 -10.54 15.93
N THR A 116 6.61 -10.27 16.76
CA THR A 116 5.38 -11.06 16.83
C THR A 116 4.12 -10.25 16.56
N ILE A 117 3.13 -10.91 15.96
CA ILE A 117 1.75 -10.44 15.80
C ILE A 117 0.87 -11.31 16.68
N THR A 118 0.03 -10.70 17.51
CA THR A 118 -0.99 -11.42 18.28
C THR A 118 -2.35 -11.09 17.72
N ILE A 119 -3.16 -12.12 17.42
CA ILE A 119 -4.57 -12.00 17.03
C ILE A 119 -5.41 -12.65 18.12
N VAL A 120 -6.47 -11.95 18.55
CA VAL A 120 -7.42 -12.43 19.56
C VAL A 120 -8.83 -12.32 18.99
N GLY A 121 -9.53 -13.45 18.87
CA GLY A 121 -10.93 -13.48 18.39
C GLY A 121 -11.39 -14.88 18.00
N SER A 122 -12.67 -15.18 18.22
CA SER A 122 -13.22 -16.49 17.90
C SER A 122 -13.17 -16.76 16.39
N GLY A 123 -12.41 -17.77 15.99
CA GLY A 123 -12.23 -18.13 14.57
C GLY A 123 -11.40 -17.13 13.76
N ALA A 124 -10.74 -16.15 14.39
CA ALA A 124 -9.80 -15.26 13.72
C ALA A 124 -8.44 -15.95 13.50
N TYR A 125 -7.84 -15.75 12.34
CA TYR A 125 -6.59 -16.42 11.94
C TYR A 125 -5.80 -15.59 10.93
N LEU A 126 -4.50 -15.85 10.82
CA LEU A 126 -3.62 -15.33 9.76
C LEU A 126 -3.00 -16.51 9.00
N GLY A 127 -3.28 -16.63 7.70
CA GLY A 127 -2.88 -17.79 6.90
C GLY A 127 -3.96 -18.88 6.93
N LEU A 128 -3.73 -19.98 7.66
CA LEU A 128 -4.69 -21.09 7.72
C LEU A 128 -5.57 -21.05 8.98
N ALA A 129 -6.87 -21.26 8.81
CA ALA A 129 -7.86 -21.26 9.90
C ALA A 129 -7.61 -22.33 10.97
N LYS A 130 -6.99 -23.46 10.61
CA LYS A 130 -6.70 -24.56 11.55
C LYS A 130 -5.48 -24.31 12.43
N ALA A 131 -4.50 -23.55 11.96
CA ALA A 131 -3.17 -23.48 12.55
C ALA A 131 -3.13 -22.51 13.75
N HIS A 132 -2.77 -23.00 14.92
CA HIS A 132 -2.48 -22.18 16.11
C HIS A 132 -1.31 -22.74 16.90
N ASN A 133 -0.83 -22.02 17.91
CA ASN A 133 0.46 -22.26 18.59
C ASN A 133 0.63 -23.65 19.24
N THR A 134 -0.41 -24.47 19.28
CA THR A 134 -0.39 -25.76 19.97
C THR A 134 -1.01 -26.92 19.19
N ALA A 135 -1.72 -26.66 18.08
CA ALA A 135 -2.32 -27.70 17.24
C ALA A 135 -2.79 -27.16 15.87
N GLU A 136 -3.39 -28.05 15.07
CA GLU A 136 -4.01 -27.77 13.77
C GLU A 136 -5.52 -28.11 13.76
N ASP A 137 -6.28 -27.62 14.74
CA ASP A 137 -7.71 -27.91 14.90
C ASP A 137 -8.60 -26.65 14.92
N GLY A 138 -8.01 -25.47 14.71
CA GLY A 138 -8.73 -24.19 14.66
C GLY A 138 -9.28 -23.71 16.00
N ALA A 139 -8.86 -24.30 17.12
CA ALA A 139 -9.34 -23.98 18.47
C ALA A 139 -8.23 -23.47 19.42
N PRO A 140 -7.67 -22.26 19.17
CA PRO A 140 -6.63 -21.69 20.02
C PRO A 140 -7.10 -21.44 21.46
N VAL A 141 -6.20 -21.65 22.42
CA VAL A 141 -6.43 -21.31 23.83
C VAL A 141 -6.72 -19.81 23.97
N ASN A 142 -7.78 -19.48 24.70
CA ASN A 142 -8.25 -18.09 24.91
C ASN A 142 -8.54 -17.32 23.60
N MET A 143 -8.78 -18.02 22.49
CA MET A 143 -8.97 -17.41 21.17
C MET A 143 -7.76 -16.59 20.69
N THR A 144 -6.58 -16.86 21.25
CA THR A 144 -5.35 -16.10 20.99
C THR A 144 -4.39 -16.93 20.16
N THR A 145 -3.92 -16.34 19.05
CA THR A 145 -2.85 -16.92 18.24
C THR A 145 -1.73 -15.90 18.06
N VAL A 146 -0.50 -16.35 18.25
CA VAL A 146 0.72 -15.54 18.12
C VAL A 146 1.52 -16.05 16.92
N TYR A 147 1.86 -15.13 16.02
CA TYR A 147 2.65 -15.40 14.83
C TYR A 147 3.99 -14.67 14.95
N ASN A 148 5.06 -15.25 14.44
CA ASN A 148 6.28 -14.49 14.16
C ASN A 148 6.13 -13.83 12.79
N TYR A 149 6.71 -12.64 12.60
CA TYR A 149 6.68 -11.97 11.31
C TYR A 149 8.00 -11.30 10.97
N THR A 150 8.24 -11.11 9.67
CA THR A 150 9.26 -10.21 9.13
C THR A 150 8.61 -9.36 8.05
N LEU A 151 8.63 -8.05 8.25
CA LEU A 151 8.12 -7.08 7.27
C LEU A 151 9.28 -6.58 6.41
N ALA A 152 9.10 -6.62 5.09
CA ALA A 152 10.06 -6.04 4.16
C ALA A 152 10.19 -4.52 4.37
N SER A 153 11.35 -3.95 4.03
CA SER A 153 11.64 -2.52 4.22
C SER A 153 10.72 -1.60 3.42
N ASP A 154 10.08 -2.11 2.36
CA ASP A 154 9.07 -1.39 1.57
C ASP A 154 7.66 -1.42 2.19
N GLY A 155 7.47 -2.19 3.27
CA GLY A 155 6.20 -2.36 3.96
C GLY A 155 5.13 -3.09 3.14
N LYS A 156 5.49 -3.83 2.08
CA LYS A 156 4.54 -4.45 1.13
C LYS A 156 4.58 -5.97 1.08
N SER A 157 5.64 -6.57 1.59
CA SER A 157 5.75 -8.02 1.72
C SER A 157 5.97 -8.38 3.18
N MET A 158 5.25 -9.39 3.65
CA MET A 158 5.36 -9.87 5.02
C MET A 158 5.48 -11.38 5.03
N ASP A 159 6.58 -11.87 5.58
CA ASP A 159 6.75 -13.28 5.89
C ASP A 159 6.19 -13.52 7.29
N VAL A 160 5.29 -14.49 7.42
CA VAL A 160 4.64 -14.87 8.67
C VAL A 160 4.87 -16.36 8.90
N ASN A 161 5.10 -16.75 10.15
CA ASN A 161 5.18 -18.17 10.50
C ASN A 161 4.57 -18.45 11.87
N ILE A 162 4.20 -19.70 12.05
CA ILE A 162 3.68 -20.24 13.31
C ILE A 162 4.19 -21.66 13.51
N GLU A 163 4.65 -21.96 14.72
CA GLU A 163 4.92 -23.32 15.16
C GLU A 163 3.66 -23.87 15.81
N VAL A 164 3.06 -24.91 15.22
CA VAL A 164 1.80 -25.51 15.68
C VAL A 164 2.02 -26.72 16.58
N GLY A 165 3.27 -27.13 16.73
CA GLY A 165 3.74 -28.25 17.53
C GLY A 165 5.25 -28.36 17.35
N THR A 166 5.94 -29.04 18.27
CA THR A 166 7.40 -29.11 18.25
C THR A 166 7.92 -29.57 16.88
N GLY A 167 8.62 -28.69 16.19
CA GLY A 167 9.19 -28.98 14.86
C GLY A 167 8.17 -29.02 13.73
N VAL A 168 7.00 -28.38 13.86
CA VAL A 168 6.02 -28.25 12.79
C VAL A 168 5.74 -26.76 12.58
N PHE A 169 6.31 -26.21 11.52
CA PHE A 169 6.16 -24.79 11.19
C PHE A 169 5.29 -24.66 9.95
N TRP A 170 4.31 -23.76 10.00
CA TRP A 170 3.69 -23.19 8.81
C TRP A 170 4.34 -21.86 8.46
N GLN A 171 4.46 -21.59 7.16
CA GLN A 171 4.98 -20.34 6.62
C GLN A 171 3.98 -19.75 5.62
N TYR A 172 3.81 -18.43 5.70
CA TYR A 172 2.93 -17.64 4.85
C TYR A 172 3.70 -16.43 4.32
N LYS A 173 3.66 -16.22 3.01
CA LYS A 173 4.09 -14.98 2.36
C LYS A 173 2.87 -14.16 2.03
N LEU A 174 2.80 -12.97 2.59
CA LEU A 174 1.69 -12.04 2.40
C LEU A 174 2.15 -10.85 1.58
N SER A 175 1.28 -10.39 0.70
CA SER A 175 1.43 -9.13 -0.02
C SER A 175 0.37 -8.14 0.46
N LYS A 176 0.80 -6.90 0.69
CA LYS A 176 -0.12 -5.82 1.04
C LYS A 176 -1.06 -5.59 -0.13
N VAL A 177 -2.36 -5.57 0.13
CA VAL A 177 -3.36 -5.20 -0.87
C VAL A 177 -3.25 -3.69 -1.06
N LEU A 178 -2.84 -3.30 -2.26
CA LEU A 178 -2.81 -1.92 -2.69
C LEU A 178 -4.03 -1.68 -3.58
N PRO A 179 -4.66 -0.49 -3.53
CA PRO A 179 -5.71 -0.12 -4.47
C PRO A 179 -5.19 -0.29 -5.90
N PRO A 180 -5.77 -1.19 -6.71
CA PRO A 180 -5.34 -1.39 -8.10
C PRO A 180 -5.42 -0.09 -8.91
N GLU A 181 -6.30 0.81 -8.48
CA GLU A 181 -6.57 2.08 -9.13
C GLU A 181 -5.45 3.12 -8.97
N ILE A 182 -4.63 3.07 -7.91
CA ILE A 182 -3.48 3.99 -7.75
C ILE A 182 -2.29 3.56 -8.62
N LEU A 183 -2.15 2.25 -8.88
CA LEU A 183 -1.05 1.70 -9.68
C LEU A 183 -1.01 2.31 -11.09
N GLY A 184 0.20 2.47 -11.60
CA GLY A 184 0.47 2.94 -12.95
C GLY A 184 1.05 4.34 -12.98
N THR A 185 0.94 4.97 -14.15
CA THR A 185 1.54 6.28 -14.43
C THR A 185 0.48 7.36 -14.35
N TRP A 186 0.83 8.46 -13.67
CA TRP A 186 0.03 9.66 -13.53
C TRP A 186 0.79 10.85 -14.07
N LYS A 187 0.07 11.89 -14.47
CA LYS A 187 0.62 13.21 -14.82
C LYS A 187 -0.32 14.29 -14.33
N MET A 188 0.17 15.53 -14.19
CA MET A 188 -0.69 16.65 -13.87
C MET A 188 -1.79 16.78 -14.92
N SER A 189 -3.03 16.99 -14.48
CA SER A 189 -4.15 17.18 -15.41
C SER A 189 -3.95 18.49 -16.17
N PRO A 190 -4.02 18.49 -17.50
CA PRO A 190 -3.75 19.68 -18.30
C PRO A 190 -4.98 20.61 -18.33
N VAL A 191 -5.38 21.10 -17.16
CA VAL A 191 -6.52 22.02 -16.95
C VAL A 191 -6.12 23.15 -16.00
N ALA A 192 -6.80 24.28 -16.09
CA ALA A 192 -6.62 25.37 -15.12
C ALA A 192 -7.01 24.93 -13.70
N GLY A 193 -6.27 25.39 -12.70
CA GLY A 193 -6.45 25.00 -11.30
C GLY A 193 -6.22 23.51 -11.03
N ALA A 194 -5.36 22.87 -11.82
CA ALA A 194 -4.81 21.54 -11.52
C ALA A 194 -3.69 21.60 -10.48
N LEU A 195 -2.93 22.68 -10.44
CA LEU A 195 -1.96 23.01 -9.40
C LEU A 195 -2.42 24.32 -8.75
N GLY A 196 -2.52 24.35 -7.43
CA GLY A 196 -2.83 25.59 -6.72
C GLY A 196 -2.55 25.53 -5.22
N VAL A 197 -2.58 26.70 -4.60
CA VAL A 197 -2.31 26.91 -3.18
C VAL A 197 -3.33 27.86 -2.58
N GLY A 198 -3.73 27.60 -1.34
CA GLY A 198 -4.63 28.46 -0.58
C GLY A 198 -4.82 28.06 0.87
N PRO A 199 -5.72 28.77 1.58
CA PRO A 199 -5.85 28.67 3.04
C PRO A 199 -6.59 27.42 3.54
N ALA A 200 -7.23 26.67 2.64
CA ALA A 200 -8.05 25.51 2.97
C ALA A 200 -8.06 24.49 1.82
N LEU A 201 -8.41 23.24 2.13
CA LEU A 201 -8.65 22.23 1.11
C LEU A 201 -9.79 22.68 0.17
N GLY A 202 -9.55 22.60 -1.14
CA GLY A 202 -10.43 23.10 -2.20
C GLY A 202 -10.25 24.58 -2.54
N ASP A 203 -9.55 25.35 -1.71
CA ASP A 203 -9.30 26.78 -1.93
C ASP A 203 -7.92 27.00 -2.56
N VAL A 204 -7.89 27.54 -3.78
CA VAL A 204 -6.67 27.87 -4.53
C VAL A 204 -6.54 29.37 -4.79
N SER A 205 -7.09 30.19 -3.89
CA SER A 205 -7.22 31.64 -4.05
C SER A 205 -5.92 32.42 -3.94
N TRP A 206 -4.87 31.86 -3.33
CA TRP A 206 -3.57 32.53 -3.28
C TRP A 206 -2.86 32.45 -4.63
N TRP A 207 -2.86 31.27 -5.25
CA TRP A 207 -2.37 31.08 -6.60
C TRP A 207 -2.88 29.76 -7.19
N ALA A 208 -3.17 29.75 -8.49
CA ALA A 208 -3.50 28.55 -9.25
C ALA A 208 -2.97 28.66 -10.67
N ASN A 209 -2.60 27.52 -11.29
CA ASN A 209 -2.19 27.52 -12.68
C ASN A 209 -3.36 27.97 -13.59
N SER A 210 -3.05 28.82 -14.55
CA SER A 210 -3.97 29.27 -15.58
C SER A 210 -3.97 28.32 -16.79
N GLU A 211 -4.85 28.58 -17.76
CA GLU A 211 -4.79 27.91 -19.07
C GLU A 211 -3.50 28.26 -19.83
N ALA A 212 -2.97 29.47 -19.67
CA ALA A 212 -1.71 29.87 -20.28
C ALA A 212 -0.52 29.08 -19.70
N ASP A 213 -0.57 28.75 -18.41
CA ASP A 213 0.45 27.92 -17.75
C ASP A 213 0.56 26.51 -18.34
N LEU A 214 -0.50 25.99 -18.97
CA LEU A 214 -0.44 24.70 -19.67
C LEU A 214 0.55 24.73 -20.84
N THR A 215 0.80 25.90 -21.41
CA THR A 215 1.77 26.09 -22.49
C THR A 215 3.12 26.56 -21.95
N THR A 216 3.13 27.56 -21.06
CA THR A 216 4.40 28.11 -20.55
C THR A 216 5.13 27.16 -19.60
N ARG A 217 4.41 26.21 -18.98
CA ARG A 217 4.94 25.16 -18.12
C ARG A 217 4.71 23.76 -18.69
N ALA A 218 4.74 23.60 -20.01
CA ALA A 218 4.43 22.32 -20.66
C ALA A 218 5.24 21.15 -20.11
N CYS A 219 6.52 21.37 -19.79
CA CYS A 219 7.44 20.42 -19.15
C CYS A 219 7.02 19.96 -17.73
N PHE A 220 6.13 20.69 -17.05
CA PHE A 220 5.57 20.26 -15.77
C PHE A 220 4.37 19.31 -15.97
N PHE A 221 3.61 19.52 -17.04
CA PHE A 221 2.38 18.77 -17.31
C PHE A 221 2.62 17.46 -18.07
N ASP A 222 3.80 17.26 -18.65
CA ASP A 222 4.21 16.00 -19.27
C ASP A 222 5.03 15.09 -18.34
N ASP A 223 5.56 15.63 -17.24
CA ASP A 223 6.16 14.89 -16.13
C ASP A 223 5.25 13.76 -15.63
N ARG A 224 5.88 12.63 -15.29
CA ARG A 224 5.18 11.40 -14.93
C ARG A 224 5.55 10.93 -13.53
N TYR A 225 4.54 10.51 -12.79
CA TYR A 225 4.64 9.93 -11.46
C TYR A 225 4.19 8.47 -11.54
N VAL A 226 5.09 7.53 -11.30
CA VAL A 226 4.85 6.10 -11.53
C VAL A 226 4.81 5.34 -10.23
N PHE A 227 3.64 4.76 -9.92
CA PHE A 227 3.41 3.86 -8.79
C PHE A 227 3.48 2.41 -9.28
N TYR A 228 4.58 1.72 -8.98
CA TYR A 228 4.74 0.33 -9.35
C TYR A 228 4.10 -0.60 -8.32
N ALA A 229 3.52 -1.70 -8.79
CA ALA A 229 2.89 -2.74 -7.95
C ALA A 229 3.86 -3.32 -6.90
N ASN A 230 5.16 -3.30 -7.19
CA ASN A 230 6.19 -3.91 -6.35
C ASN A 230 6.65 -3.07 -5.16
N GLY A 231 6.22 -1.82 -4.97
CA GLY A 231 6.94 -0.95 -4.01
C GLY A 231 7.41 0.36 -4.57
N SER A 232 8.08 0.26 -5.70
CA SER A 232 8.89 1.35 -6.20
C SER A 232 8.04 2.51 -6.71
N TYR A 233 8.61 3.69 -6.59
CA TYR A 233 8.08 4.95 -7.08
C TYR A 233 9.10 5.63 -7.97
N LYS A 234 8.65 6.37 -8.99
CA LYS A 234 9.55 7.13 -9.85
C LYS A 234 8.91 8.40 -10.40
N ASN A 235 9.65 9.51 -10.30
CA ASN A 235 9.47 10.69 -11.14
C ASN A 235 10.18 10.46 -12.49
N ILE A 236 9.46 10.56 -13.60
CA ILE A 236 10.01 10.45 -14.97
C ILE A 236 9.78 11.80 -15.66
N LEU A 237 10.87 12.54 -15.88
CA LEU A 237 10.85 13.97 -16.18
C LEU A 237 11.28 14.34 -17.61
N GLY A 238 11.49 13.35 -18.50
CA GLY A 238 11.96 13.61 -19.86
C GLY A 238 13.32 14.32 -19.93
N SER A 239 13.50 15.18 -20.94
CA SER A 239 14.69 16.03 -21.11
C SER A 239 14.57 17.39 -20.41
N GLU A 240 13.36 17.82 -20.09
CA GLU A 240 13.05 19.08 -19.43
C GLU A 240 11.93 18.87 -18.41
N THR A 241 12.04 19.54 -17.26
CA THR A 241 11.01 19.65 -16.22
C THR A 241 10.92 21.11 -15.78
N TRP A 242 9.92 21.45 -14.96
CA TRP A 242 9.85 22.78 -14.36
C TRP A 242 10.86 22.92 -13.22
N ASN A 243 11.86 23.76 -13.44
CA ASN A 243 12.82 24.13 -12.43
C ASN A 243 12.47 25.51 -11.84
N GLU A 244 12.83 25.73 -10.59
CA GLU A 244 12.70 27.00 -9.88
C GLU A 244 14.07 27.47 -9.37
N ALA A 245 14.25 28.79 -9.21
CA ALA A 245 15.54 29.41 -8.87
C ALA A 245 16.09 29.03 -7.48
N TRP A 246 15.30 28.36 -6.63
CA TRP A 246 15.79 27.82 -5.36
C TRP A 246 16.68 26.57 -5.57
N GLN A 247 16.54 25.88 -6.70
CA GLN A 247 17.34 24.71 -7.02
C GLN A 247 18.78 25.13 -7.38
N THR A 248 19.74 24.31 -6.97
CA THR A 248 21.15 24.61 -7.21
C THR A 248 21.46 24.64 -8.71
N GLY A 249 22.00 25.76 -9.19
CA GLY A 249 22.38 25.95 -10.59
C GLY A 249 21.24 26.33 -11.53
N VAL A 250 20.09 26.75 -10.98
CA VAL A 250 18.96 27.28 -11.76
C VAL A 250 18.89 28.80 -11.57
N ASP A 251 19.05 29.56 -12.65
CA ASP A 251 19.09 31.02 -12.59
C ASP A 251 17.70 31.67 -12.52
N ALA A 252 16.69 31.03 -13.10
CA ALA A 252 15.31 31.52 -13.16
C ALA A 252 14.32 30.36 -13.31
N ASP A 253 13.09 30.58 -12.86
CA ASP A 253 12.01 29.61 -13.00
C ASP A 253 11.68 29.34 -14.47
N GLY A 254 11.55 28.07 -14.84
CA GLY A 254 11.25 27.70 -16.22
C GLY A 254 11.52 26.23 -16.54
N CYS A 255 11.15 25.84 -17.76
CA CYS A 255 11.50 24.53 -18.30
C CYS A 255 13.02 24.43 -18.52
N GLY A 256 13.62 23.35 -18.03
CA GLY A 256 15.04 23.05 -18.22
C GLY A 256 15.41 21.64 -17.77
N ALA A 257 16.68 21.27 -17.93
CA ALA A 257 17.14 19.92 -17.59
C ALA A 257 16.87 19.57 -16.12
N PRO A 258 16.42 18.33 -15.81
CA PRO A 258 16.16 17.90 -14.43
C PRO A 258 17.38 18.03 -13.51
N VAL A 259 17.18 18.65 -12.33
CA VAL A 259 18.25 18.97 -11.37
C VAL A 259 18.20 18.03 -10.15
N ALA A 260 19.36 17.51 -9.75
CA ALA A 260 19.47 16.66 -8.56
C ALA A 260 19.21 17.46 -7.26
N PRO A 261 18.60 16.87 -6.22
CA PRO A 261 18.20 15.46 -6.12
C PRO A 261 16.84 15.15 -6.78
N HIS A 262 16.08 16.16 -7.21
CA HIS A 262 14.71 16.02 -7.73
C HIS A 262 14.63 15.65 -9.21
N ASN A 263 15.67 15.01 -9.75
CA ASN A 263 15.76 14.63 -11.17
C ASN A 263 15.22 13.22 -11.48
N GLY A 264 14.62 12.55 -10.50
CA GLY A 264 14.07 11.20 -10.65
C GLY A 264 15.11 10.08 -10.77
N ALA A 265 16.39 10.36 -10.50
CA ALA A 265 17.47 9.36 -10.58
C ALA A 265 17.53 8.46 -9.33
N ASN A 266 17.17 8.98 -8.16
CA ASN A 266 17.22 8.24 -6.90
C ASN A 266 16.07 7.22 -6.82
N ALA A 267 16.34 6.10 -6.14
CA ALA A 267 15.30 5.12 -5.83
C ALA A 267 14.31 5.70 -4.81
N ALA A 268 13.03 5.40 -5.00
CA ALA A 268 11.97 5.77 -4.09
C ALA A 268 10.96 4.63 -3.95
N THR A 269 10.23 4.63 -2.85
CA THR A 269 9.10 3.75 -2.58
C THR A 269 7.85 4.57 -2.31
N TRP A 270 6.70 3.92 -2.39
CA TRP A 270 5.43 4.51 -2.00
C TRP A 270 4.60 3.53 -1.20
N THR A 271 3.74 4.01 -0.31
CA THR A 271 2.69 3.24 0.35
C THR A 271 1.39 4.05 0.35
N VAL A 272 0.29 3.39 0.69
CA VAL A 272 -1.03 4.01 0.77
C VAL A 272 -1.75 3.50 2.00
N ASP A 273 -2.41 4.42 2.69
CA ASP A 273 -3.39 4.13 3.73
C ASP A 273 -4.78 4.47 3.17
N GLU A 274 -5.56 3.42 2.89
CA GLU A 274 -6.91 3.58 2.35
C GLU A 274 -7.92 4.12 3.36
N THR A 275 -7.64 3.98 4.66
CA THR A 275 -8.52 4.44 5.74
C THR A 275 -8.27 5.92 5.99
N ALA A 276 -7.00 6.30 6.16
CA ALA A 276 -6.61 7.70 6.33
C ALA A 276 -6.69 8.51 5.02
N LYS A 277 -6.82 7.82 3.87
CA LYS A 277 -6.76 8.43 2.54
C LYS A 277 -5.46 9.19 2.31
N THR A 278 -4.34 8.55 2.64
CA THR A 278 -3.00 9.11 2.44
C THR A 278 -2.12 8.25 1.53
N ILE A 279 -1.20 8.90 0.82
CA ILE A 279 -0.10 8.29 0.06
C ILE A 279 1.20 8.77 0.70
N THR A 280 2.08 7.86 1.04
CA THR A 280 3.43 8.18 1.54
C THR A 280 4.44 7.86 0.46
N ILE A 281 5.34 8.80 0.17
CA ILE A 281 6.49 8.61 -0.73
C ILE A 281 7.77 8.75 0.09
N VAL A 282 8.70 7.81 -0.08
CA VAL A 282 10.00 7.80 0.60
C VAL A 282 11.11 7.70 -0.44
N GLY A 283 11.99 8.69 -0.49
CA GLY A 283 13.15 8.68 -1.40
C GLY A 283 13.76 10.07 -1.59
N SER A 284 15.09 10.14 -1.68
CA SER A 284 15.79 11.42 -1.80
C SER A 284 15.40 12.15 -3.09
N GLY A 285 14.79 13.32 -2.95
CA GLY A 285 14.29 14.11 -4.07
C GLY A 285 13.03 13.55 -4.75
N ALA A 286 12.38 12.54 -4.18
CA ALA A 286 11.10 12.03 -4.69
C ALA A 286 9.93 12.90 -4.22
N TYR A 287 8.95 13.13 -5.08
CA TYR A 287 7.81 14.00 -4.80
C TYR A 287 6.59 13.63 -5.66
N LEU A 288 5.40 14.08 -5.25
CA LEU A 288 4.17 14.03 -6.02
C LEU A 288 3.62 15.46 -6.18
N GLY A 289 3.52 15.95 -7.42
CA GLY A 289 3.16 17.34 -7.70
C GLY A 289 4.39 18.20 -7.92
N ILE A 290 4.68 19.16 -7.04
CA ILE A 290 5.89 20.01 -7.12
C ILE A 290 6.95 19.54 -6.12
N ASN A 291 8.22 19.69 -6.48
CA ASN A 291 9.36 19.11 -5.77
C ASN A 291 9.81 19.86 -4.51
N LYS A 292 9.40 21.12 -4.33
CA LYS A 292 9.76 21.91 -3.15
C LYS A 292 8.90 21.61 -1.92
N VAL A 293 7.64 21.20 -2.10
CA VAL A 293 6.65 21.15 -1.02
C VAL A 293 6.71 19.80 -0.31
N HIS A 294 6.76 19.85 1.02
CA HIS A 294 6.64 18.69 1.90
C HIS A 294 5.91 19.06 3.20
N ASN A 295 5.71 18.08 4.09
CA ASN A 295 4.82 18.24 5.26
C ASN A 295 5.26 19.32 6.26
N THR A 296 6.51 19.79 6.18
CA THR A 296 7.06 20.79 7.10
C THR A 296 7.61 22.05 6.43
N GLY A 297 7.54 22.18 5.09
CA GLY A 297 8.05 23.35 4.38
C GLY A 297 8.04 23.31 2.84
N GLU A 298 8.68 24.30 2.21
CA GLU A 298 8.81 24.48 0.75
C GLU A 298 10.28 24.55 0.28
N ASP A 299 11.17 23.77 0.88
CA ASP A 299 12.61 23.77 0.55
C ASP A 299 13.09 22.49 -0.14
N GLY A 300 12.18 21.55 -0.42
CA GLY A 300 12.48 20.26 -1.06
C GLY A 300 13.27 19.29 -0.18
N LEU A 301 13.35 19.53 1.13
CA LEU A 301 14.11 18.74 2.11
C LEU A 301 13.21 18.13 3.21
N PRO A 302 12.34 17.15 2.87
CA PRO A 302 11.54 16.46 3.87
C PRO A 302 12.40 15.69 4.88
N VAL A 303 11.90 15.62 6.13
CA VAL A 303 12.47 14.75 7.17
C VAL A 303 12.46 13.31 6.70
N ASP A 304 13.58 12.60 6.88
CA ASP A 304 13.76 11.20 6.47
C ASP A 304 13.39 10.90 5.01
N ASN A 305 13.52 11.89 4.12
CA ASN A 305 13.09 11.81 2.73
C ASN A 305 11.63 11.34 2.55
N THR A 306 10.77 11.60 3.54
CA THR A 306 9.40 11.08 3.59
C THR A 306 8.39 12.21 3.42
N ILE A 307 7.47 12.05 2.48
CA ILE A 307 6.35 12.98 2.27
C ILE A 307 5.04 12.21 2.29
N VAL A 308 4.08 12.70 3.09
CA VAL A 308 2.73 12.16 3.19
C VAL A 308 1.74 13.14 2.54
N TYR A 309 0.98 12.64 1.59
CA TYR A 309 -0.05 13.38 0.88
C TYR A 309 -1.42 12.82 1.24
N ASN A 310 -2.43 13.66 1.33
CA ASN A 310 -3.83 13.21 1.30
C ASN A 310 -4.24 13.01 -0.16
N TYR A 311 -5.10 12.04 -0.44
CA TYR A 311 -5.62 11.81 -1.78
C TYR A 311 -7.12 11.50 -1.79
N THR A 312 -7.75 11.77 -2.92
CA THR A 312 -9.07 11.24 -3.29
C THR A 312 -8.97 10.70 -4.70
N LEU A 313 -9.48 9.49 -4.91
CA LEU A 313 -9.44 8.82 -6.20
C LEU A 313 -10.86 8.77 -6.75
N ALA A 314 -11.02 9.14 -8.02
CA ALA A 314 -12.29 8.99 -8.72
C ALA A 314 -12.65 7.51 -8.87
N SER A 315 -13.94 7.20 -8.85
CA SER A 315 -14.48 5.83 -8.91
C SER A 315 -14.18 5.09 -10.22
N ASP A 316 -13.75 5.79 -11.26
CA ASP A 316 -13.27 5.19 -12.51
C ASP A 316 -11.77 4.91 -12.52
N GLY A 317 -11.06 5.26 -11.43
CA GLY A 317 -9.62 5.12 -11.27
C GLY A 317 -8.78 5.96 -12.23
N LYS A 318 -9.34 7.01 -12.87
CA LYS A 318 -8.64 7.81 -13.90
C LYS A 318 -8.26 9.22 -13.46
N SER A 319 -8.82 9.70 -12.36
CA SER A 319 -8.52 11.02 -11.80
C SER A 319 -8.21 10.90 -10.32
N MET A 320 -7.18 11.63 -9.87
CA MET A 320 -6.74 11.62 -8.48
C MET A 320 -6.50 13.07 -8.04
N ASP A 321 -7.24 13.51 -7.03
CA ASP A 321 -6.97 14.76 -6.34
C ASP A 321 -6.01 14.46 -5.19
N VAL A 322 -4.97 15.27 -5.05
CA VAL A 322 -3.94 15.12 -4.03
C VAL A 322 -3.73 16.47 -3.36
N ASN A 323 -3.53 16.46 -2.05
CA ASN A 323 -3.18 17.68 -1.33
C ASN A 323 -2.16 17.40 -0.22
N ILE A 324 -1.46 18.45 0.16
CA ILE A 324 -0.55 18.47 1.29
C ILE A 324 -0.74 19.78 2.05
N GLU A 325 -0.94 19.67 3.36
CA GLU A 325 -0.94 20.80 4.27
C GLU A 325 0.47 20.98 4.82
N MET A 326 1.15 22.05 4.42
CA MET A 326 2.50 22.37 4.89
C MET A 326 2.41 23.38 6.03
N GLY A 327 2.18 22.84 7.24
CA GLY A 327 1.85 23.67 8.39
C GLY A 327 0.42 24.23 8.32
N THR A 328 -0.05 24.76 9.46
CA THR A 328 -1.47 25.11 9.63
C THR A 328 -1.94 26.14 8.61
N GLY A 329 -2.92 25.77 7.80
CA GLY A 329 -3.63 26.67 6.91
C GLY A 329 -2.91 26.99 5.59
N VAL A 330 -1.96 26.16 5.15
CA VAL A 330 -1.31 26.29 3.83
C VAL A 330 -1.48 24.98 3.07
N PHE A 331 -2.40 24.96 2.11
CA PHE A 331 -2.74 23.76 1.34
C PHE A 331 -2.24 23.88 -0.09
N TRP A 332 -1.33 23.00 -0.46
CA TRP A 332 -1.00 22.74 -1.87
C TRP A 332 -1.87 21.61 -2.41
N GLN A 333 -2.37 21.79 -3.63
CA GLN A 333 -3.37 20.93 -4.23
C GLN A 333 -3.01 20.62 -5.67
N TYR A 334 -3.23 19.36 -6.04
CA TYR A 334 -2.84 18.78 -7.31
C TYR A 334 -3.97 17.93 -7.87
N LYS A 335 -4.25 18.04 -9.18
CA LYS A 335 -5.19 17.18 -9.89
C LYS A 335 -4.42 16.33 -10.89
N PHE A 336 -4.38 15.03 -10.68
CA PHE A 336 -3.70 14.10 -11.58
C PHE A 336 -4.68 13.37 -12.49
N SER A 337 -4.22 13.09 -13.70
CA SER A 337 -4.88 12.22 -14.67
C SER A 337 -4.03 10.98 -14.88
N LYS A 338 -4.68 9.81 -14.89
CA LYS A 338 -4.01 8.55 -15.17
C LYS A 338 -3.58 8.51 -16.63
N VAL A 339 -2.31 8.20 -16.87
CA VAL A 339 -1.78 7.97 -18.21
C VAL A 339 -2.23 6.58 -18.64
N VAL A 340 -3.34 6.54 -19.37
CA VAL A 340 -3.76 5.34 -20.09
C VAL A 340 -2.85 5.19 -21.31
N PRO A 341 -2.23 4.02 -21.53
CA PRO A 341 -1.57 3.75 -22.80
C PRO A 341 -2.56 4.04 -23.93
N ALA A 342 -2.12 4.75 -24.97
CA ALA A 342 -2.95 4.89 -26.16
C ALA A 342 -3.36 3.47 -26.59
N LYS A 343 -4.67 3.24 -26.78
CA LYS A 343 -5.12 2.03 -27.48
C LYS A 343 -4.28 1.97 -28.75
N ILE A 344 -3.68 0.83 -29.05
CA ILE A 344 -3.02 0.70 -30.34
C ILE A 344 -4.12 0.66 -31.39
N GLU A 345 -4.43 1.82 -31.95
CA GLU A 345 -5.41 1.99 -33.02
C GLU A 345 -4.72 1.75 -34.36
N GLY A 346 -5.28 0.84 -35.15
CA GLY A 346 -4.75 0.45 -36.45
C GLY A 346 -5.47 -0.77 -37.03
N ALA A 347 -5.41 -0.91 -38.35
CA ALA A 347 -5.81 -2.15 -39.01
C ALA A 347 -4.63 -3.14 -38.95
N TRP A 348 -4.81 -4.21 -38.18
CA TRP A 348 -3.84 -5.27 -38.07
C TRP A 348 -4.12 -6.33 -39.13
N ARG A 349 -3.08 -6.77 -39.83
CA ARG A 349 -3.12 -8.00 -40.63
C ARG A 349 -2.04 -8.94 -40.11
N LEU A 350 -2.34 -10.23 -40.11
CA LEU A 350 -1.34 -11.27 -39.91
C LEU A 350 -0.23 -11.11 -40.96
N ALA A 351 1.02 -11.31 -40.55
CA ALA A 351 2.14 -11.39 -41.48
C ALA A 351 1.91 -12.58 -42.44
N PRO A 352 2.15 -12.43 -43.75
CA PRO A 352 1.97 -13.50 -44.73
C PRO A 352 3.17 -14.47 -44.70
N GLU A 353 3.46 -15.05 -43.54
CA GLU A 353 4.56 -15.99 -43.32
C GLU A 353 4.07 -17.28 -42.67
N ALA A 354 4.76 -18.38 -42.96
CA ALA A 354 4.42 -19.69 -42.43
C ALA A 354 4.64 -19.71 -40.91
N GLY A 355 3.63 -20.14 -40.15
CA GLY A 355 3.64 -20.16 -38.67
C GLY A 355 2.82 -19.05 -38.00
N ALA A 356 2.21 -18.14 -38.77
CA ALA A 356 1.43 -17.03 -38.22
C ALA A 356 0.12 -17.44 -37.50
N MET A 357 -0.28 -18.72 -37.50
CA MET A 357 -1.53 -19.21 -36.88
C MET A 357 -1.33 -20.35 -35.87
N GLY A 358 -0.09 -20.59 -35.42
CA GLY A 358 0.24 -21.70 -34.52
C GLY A 358 0.51 -23.01 -35.22
#